data_AF-A0A8S0G2R9-F1
#
_entry.id   AF-A0A8S0G2R9-F1
#
_cell.length_a   1.000
_cell.length_b   1.000
_cell.length_c   1.000
_cell.angle_alpha   90.00
_cell.angle_beta   90.00
_cell.angle_gamma   90.00
#
_symmetry.space_group_name_H-M   'P 1'
#
loop_
_entity.id
_entity.type
_entity.pdbx_description
1 polymer ?
#
loop_
_entity_poly.entity_id
_entity_poly.type
_entity_poly.pdbx_seq_one_letter_code
_entity_poly.pdbx_strand_id
1 'polypeptide(L)'
;MPAPLIYSSPTARWKKIAAELSARDAIVNQAILSTLTLPDLTPELYLYAVGIVLSRASKMPGRDGDILARLTTLPQALADHAQKGTLQAQFAQLPPVPQPARQLMTLLGSCAFDWSILPESPRKTSLPLQMPLLTLHDANSKALLQQQLKVQWQTTWQQHFATAPWMMRNWLIYRVYHEVIGQADGADYCPLVCDFYLIRTLISLWTLDGSPLRQEDIFALFAMFERWRESENAVLIRQQIQAERSADPLLYAFSLLSC
;
A
#
# COMPACT_ATOMS: atom_id res chain seq x y z
N MET A 1 -20.52 -24.44 23.99
CA MET A 1 -19.22 -23.85 24.41
C MET A 1 -18.51 -23.36 23.16
N PRO A 2 -18.40 -22.05 22.93
CA PRO A 2 -17.61 -21.54 21.81
C PRO A 2 -16.12 -21.58 22.18
N ALA A 3 -15.30 -22.06 21.24
CA ALA A 3 -13.84 -22.09 21.39
C ALA A 3 -13.29 -20.64 21.49
N PRO A 4 -12.28 -20.38 22.34
CA PRO A 4 -11.71 -19.05 22.47
C PRO A 4 -10.96 -18.71 21.17
N LEU A 5 -11.33 -17.58 20.57
CA LEU A 5 -10.53 -16.91 19.55
C LEU A 5 -9.18 -16.54 20.18
N ILE A 6 -8.13 -17.30 19.84
CA ILE A 6 -6.77 -16.96 20.24
C ILE A 6 -6.36 -15.74 19.41
N TYR A 7 -6.67 -14.56 19.92
CA TYR A 7 -5.97 -13.33 19.54
C TYR A 7 -4.53 -13.47 20.04
N SER A 8 -3.66 -14.04 19.21
CA SER A 8 -2.23 -13.99 19.46
C SER A 8 -1.82 -12.51 19.51
N SER A 9 -1.41 -12.04 20.68
CA SER A 9 -0.95 -10.65 20.84
C SER A 9 0.08 -10.31 19.77
N PRO A 10 0.07 -9.10 19.18
CA PRO A 10 1.04 -8.70 18.17
C PRO A 10 2.48 -9.02 18.60
N THR A 11 2.81 -8.77 19.87
CA THR A 11 4.09 -9.08 20.54
C THR A 11 4.52 -10.55 20.52
N ALA A 12 3.59 -11.50 20.59
CA ALA A 12 3.90 -12.93 20.52
C ALA A 12 4.20 -13.38 19.08
N ARG A 13 3.50 -12.79 18.10
CA ARG A 13 3.75 -13.01 16.67
C ARG A 13 5.11 -12.43 16.25
N TRP A 14 5.49 -11.25 16.75
CA TRP A 14 6.82 -10.64 16.56
C TRP A 14 7.97 -11.54 17.00
N LYS A 15 7.92 -12.03 18.23
CA LYS A 15 8.99 -12.85 18.80
C LYS A 15 9.17 -14.16 18.03
N LYS A 16 8.08 -14.72 17.50
CA LYS A 16 8.14 -15.93 16.68
C LYS A 16 8.74 -15.66 15.30
N ILE A 17 8.29 -14.62 14.60
CA ILE A 17 8.82 -14.25 13.28
C ILE A 17 10.31 -13.83 13.38
N ALA A 18 10.68 -13.04 14.38
CA ALA A 18 12.06 -12.60 14.62
C ALA A 18 13.03 -13.76 14.90
N ALA A 19 12.56 -14.86 15.50
CA ALA A 19 13.37 -16.05 15.76
C ALA A 19 13.58 -16.94 14.51
N GLU A 20 12.78 -16.73 13.45
CA GLU A 20 12.77 -17.56 12.22
C GLU A 20 13.37 -16.83 11.00
N LEU A 21 13.65 -15.53 11.11
CA LEU A 21 14.21 -14.71 10.03
C LEU A 21 15.67 -15.06 9.73
N SER A 22 15.95 -15.31 8.45
CA SER A 22 17.34 -15.41 8.00
C SER A 22 18.06 -14.07 8.12
N ALA A 23 19.38 -14.08 8.31
CA ALA A 23 20.18 -12.84 8.38
C ALA A 23 19.98 -11.95 7.14
N ARG A 24 19.82 -12.57 5.95
CA ARG A 24 19.56 -11.87 4.71
C ARG A 24 18.19 -11.17 4.75
N ASP A 25 17.15 -11.88 5.15
CA ASP A 25 15.79 -11.34 5.16
C ASP A 25 15.64 -10.22 6.19
N ALA A 26 16.33 -10.32 7.34
CA ALA A 26 16.43 -9.23 8.31
C ALA A 26 17.12 -7.99 7.71
N ILE A 27 18.21 -8.17 6.95
CA ILE A 27 18.90 -7.07 6.26
C ILE A 27 18.01 -6.43 5.19
N VAL A 28 17.30 -7.23 4.40
CA VAL A 28 16.37 -6.72 3.38
C VAL A 28 15.24 -5.94 4.04
N ASN A 29 14.61 -6.48 5.08
CA ASN A 29 13.56 -5.78 5.81
C ASN A 29 14.05 -4.45 6.40
N GLN A 30 15.25 -4.44 7.00
CA GLN A 30 15.87 -3.21 7.50
C GLN A 30 16.16 -2.21 6.36
N ALA A 31 16.61 -2.67 5.20
CA ALA A 31 16.81 -1.80 4.04
C ALA A 31 15.50 -1.17 3.55
N ILE A 32 14.39 -1.92 3.56
CA ILE A 32 13.05 -1.40 3.25
C ILE A 32 12.64 -0.35 4.28
N LEU A 33 12.77 -0.63 5.58
CA LEU A 33 12.46 0.32 6.65
C LEU A 33 13.28 1.61 6.50
N SER A 34 14.59 1.50 6.28
CA SER A 34 15.45 2.68 6.03
C SER A 34 15.00 3.46 4.80
N THR A 35 14.56 2.77 3.74
CA THR A 35 14.03 3.43 2.52
C THR A 35 12.74 4.20 2.79
N LEU A 36 11.83 3.69 3.64
CA LEU A 36 10.65 4.42 4.07
C LEU A 36 10.96 5.63 4.97
N THR A 37 12.22 5.78 5.40
CA THR A 37 12.64 6.93 6.21
C THR A 37 13.27 8.09 5.43
N LEU A 38 13.50 7.91 4.13
CA LEU A 38 14.06 8.96 3.27
C LEU A 38 13.21 10.25 3.34
N PRO A 39 13.81 11.44 3.36
CA PRO A 39 13.04 12.69 3.43
C PRO A 39 12.36 13.02 2.09
N ASP A 40 11.31 13.85 2.15
CA ASP A 40 10.72 14.56 1.01
C ASP A 40 10.22 13.70 -0.16
N LEU A 41 9.81 12.46 0.11
CA LEU A 41 9.15 11.58 -0.87
C LEU A 41 7.66 11.47 -0.61
N THR A 42 6.88 11.30 -1.69
CA THR A 42 5.47 10.90 -1.58
C THR A 42 5.38 9.40 -1.28
N PRO A 43 4.24 8.91 -0.76
CA PRO A 43 4.00 7.48 -0.50
C PRO A 43 4.25 6.58 -1.72
N GLU A 44 3.88 7.05 -2.92
CA GLU A 44 4.13 6.33 -4.17
C GLU A 44 5.62 6.18 -4.45
N LEU A 45 6.40 7.25 -4.23
CA LEU A 45 7.86 7.24 -4.42
C LEU A 45 8.55 6.37 -3.37
N TYR A 46 8.06 6.37 -2.12
CA TYR A 46 8.54 5.43 -1.10
C TYR A 46 8.33 3.99 -1.53
N LEU A 47 7.10 3.64 -1.93
CA LEU A 47 6.78 2.28 -2.37
C LEU A 47 7.55 1.90 -3.65
N TYR A 48 7.72 2.84 -4.58
CA TYR A 48 8.55 2.63 -5.77
C TYR A 48 9.99 2.31 -5.40
N ALA A 49 10.59 3.09 -4.50
CA ALA A 49 11.94 2.85 -3.98
C ALA A 49 12.07 1.50 -3.29
N VAL A 50 11.08 1.11 -2.47
CA VAL A 50 11.01 -0.22 -1.86
C VAL A 50 10.97 -1.33 -2.91
N GLY A 51 10.16 -1.18 -3.97
CA GLY A 51 10.15 -2.12 -5.08
C GLY A 51 11.51 -2.22 -5.78
N ILE A 52 12.27 -1.12 -5.90
CA ILE A 52 13.64 -1.16 -6.42
C ILE A 52 14.58 -1.94 -5.48
N VAL A 53 14.47 -1.74 -4.15
CA VAL A 53 15.25 -2.51 -3.16
C VAL A 53 15.00 -4.00 -3.36
N LEU A 54 13.73 -4.42 -3.43
CA LEU A 54 13.33 -5.81 -3.61
C LEU A 54 13.81 -6.39 -4.94
N SER A 55 13.64 -5.64 -6.03
CA SER A 55 14.14 -6.02 -7.36
C SER A 55 15.65 -6.24 -7.39
N ARG A 56 16.41 -5.39 -6.69
CA ARG A 56 17.87 -5.52 -6.59
C ARG A 56 18.25 -6.67 -5.66
N ALA A 57 17.52 -6.86 -4.57
CA ALA A 57 17.76 -7.94 -3.63
C ALA A 57 17.52 -9.32 -4.25
N SER A 58 16.47 -9.50 -5.07
CA SER A 58 16.21 -10.77 -5.76
C SER A 58 17.31 -11.14 -6.77
N LYS A 59 17.96 -10.14 -7.37
CA LYS A 59 19.14 -10.31 -8.24
C LYS A 59 20.45 -10.61 -7.48
N MET A 60 20.42 -10.56 -6.14
CA MET A 60 21.54 -10.86 -5.24
C MET A 60 21.11 -11.88 -4.18
N PRO A 61 20.86 -13.16 -4.55
CA PRO A 61 20.26 -14.15 -3.66
C PRO A 61 21.23 -14.74 -2.62
N GLY A 62 22.54 -14.50 -2.75
CA GLY A 62 23.53 -15.12 -1.88
C GLY A 62 23.51 -14.60 -0.44
N ARG A 63 24.19 -15.35 0.44
CA ARG A 63 24.21 -15.13 1.89
C ARG A 63 25.62 -14.85 2.44
N ASP A 64 26.61 -14.70 1.56
CA ASP A 64 27.96 -14.31 1.93
C ASP A 64 28.02 -12.84 2.38
N GLY A 65 29.08 -12.51 3.13
CA GLY A 65 29.26 -11.19 3.73
C GLY A 65 29.26 -10.05 2.72
N ASP A 66 29.78 -10.26 1.51
CA ASP A 66 29.87 -9.24 0.47
C ASP A 66 28.49 -8.91 -0.10
N ILE A 67 27.67 -9.92 -0.39
CA ILE A 67 26.28 -9.72 -0.82
C ILE A 67 25.47 -9.04 0.27
N LEU A 68 25.60 -9.48 1.53
CA LEU A 68 24.90 -8.87 2.65
C LEU A 68 25.30 -7.40 2.85
N ALA A 69 26.59 -7.08 2.75
CA ALA A 69 27.08 -5.70 2.82
C ALA A 69 26.55 -4.84 1.66
N ARG A 70 26.45 -5.39 0.44
CA ARG A 70 25.85 -4.64 -0.67
C ARG A 70 24.38 -4.32 -0.44
N LEU A 71 23.60 -5.24 0.14
CA LEU A 71 22.19 -5.01 0.46
C LEU A 71 22.00 -3.84 1.44
N THR A 72 22.87 -3.69 2.45
CA THR A 72 22.77 -2.59 3.43
C THR A 72 23.05 -1.22 2.82
N THR A 73 23.77 -1.14 1.69
CA THR A 73 24.04 0.13 1.00
C THR A 73 22.90 0.62 0.10
N LEU A 74 21.92 -0.24 -0.23
CA LEU A 74 20.83 0.10 -1.16
C LEU A 74 20.02 1.34 -0.74
N PRO A 75 19.64 1.53 0.54
CA PRO A 75 18.89 2.71 0.95
C PRO A 75 19.66 4.01 0.73
N GLN A 76 20.96 4.02 0.99
CA GLN A 76 21.80 5.21 0.78
C GLN A 76 21.91 5.53 -0.72
N ALA A 77 22.11 4.54 -1.58
CA ALA A 77 22.12 4.76 -3.03
C ALA A 77 20.78 5.34 -3.53
N LEU A 78 19.65 4.92 -2.96
CA LEU A 78 18.34 5.48 -3.27
C LEU A 78 18.15 6.90 -2.71
N ALA A 79 18.70 7.19 -1.53
CA ALA A 79 18.74 8.55 -0.97
C ALA A 79 19.48 9.50 -1.92
N ASP A 80 20.65 9.10 -2.42
CA ASP A 80 21.44 9.90 -3.36
C ASP A 80 20.69 10.13 -4.68
N HIS A 81 19.95 9.13 -5.18
CA HIS A 81 19.11 9.26 -6.37
C HIS A 81 17.89 10.17 -6.13
N ALA A 82 17.27 10.11 -4.95
CA ALA A 82 16.16 10.98 -4.57
C ALA A 82 16.59 12.44 -4.47
N GLN A 83 17.75 12.71 -3.86
CA GLN A 83 18.33 14.05 -3.76
C GLN A 83 18.64 14.66 -5.14
N LYS A 84 19.11 13.83 -6.08
CA LYS A 84 19.40 14.25 -7.46
C LYS A 84 18.16 14.33 -8.37
N GLY A 85 16.96 14.05 -7.86
CA GLY A 85 15.74 13.99 -8.66
C GLY A 85 15.64 12.78 -9.61
N THR A 86 16.63 11.88 -9.57
CA THR A 86 16.72 10.72 -10.47
C THR A 86 15.61 9.72 -10.20
N LEU A 87 15.28 9.48 -8.92
CA LEU A 87 14.23 8.55 -8.53
C LEU A 87 12.86 9.02 -9.05
N GLN A 88 12.57 10.31 -8.92
CA GLN A 88 11.34 10.95 -9.39
C GLN A 88 11.25 10.92 -10.92
N ALA A 89 12.35 11.21 -11.61
CA ALA A 89 12.42 11.14 -13.07
C ALA A 89 12.17 9.72 -13.58
N GLN A 90 12.75 8.70 -12.96
CA GLN A 90 12.50 7.29 -13.29
C GLN A 90 11.05 6.88 -13.04
N PHE A 91 10.49 7.31 -11.90
CA PHE A 91 9.09 7.05 -11.56
C PHE A 91 8.13 7.67 -12.59
N ALA A 92 8.38 8.90 -13.02
CA ALA A 92 7.56 9.59 -14.02
C ALA A 92 7.60 8.94 -15.41
N GLN A 93 8.62 8.12 -15.70
CA GLN A 93 8.77 7.39 -16.96
C GLN A 93 8.09 6.01 -16.95
N LEU A 94 7.48 5.59 -15.84
CA LEU A 94 6.77 4.31 -15.78
C LEU A 94 5.61 4.31 -16.80
N PRO A 95 5.49 3.25 -17.64
CA PRO A 95 4.41 3.17 -18.60
C PRO A 95 3.06 3.05 -17.89
N PRO A 96 2.00 3.67 -18.43
CA PRO A 96 0.66 3.53 -17.87
C PRO A 96 0.15 2.10 -18.13
N VAL A 97 -0.20 1.39 -17.05
CA VAL A 97 -0.81 0.06 -17.11
C VAL A 97 -2.10 0.13 -16.27
N PRO A 98 -3.23 0.56 -16.85
CA PRO A 98 -4.42 0.92 -16.08
C PRO A 98 -5.26 -0.28 -15.63
N GLN A 99 -5.05 -1.47 -16.23
CA GLN A 99 -5.91 -2.63 -15.99
C GLN A 99 -5.90 -3.10 -14.52
N PRO A 100 -4.73 -3.25 -13.85
CA PRO A 100 -4.66 -3.57 -12.41
C PRO A 100 -5.43 -2.58 -11.54
N ALA A 101 -5.30 -1.27 -11.81
CA ALA A 101 -6.00 -0.23 -11.07
C ALA A 101 -7.54 -0.34 -11.21
N ARG A 102 -8.03 -0.58 -12.43
CA ARG A 102 -9.47 -0.79 -12.70
C ARG A 102 -10.02 -2.06 -12.07
N GLN A 103 -9.21 -3.12 -12.04
CA GLN A 103 -9.52 -4.37 -11.37
C GLN A 103 -9.66 -4.14 -9.85
N LEU A 104 -8.67 -3.51 -9.22
CA LEU A 104 -8.73 -3.19 -7.78
C LEU A 104 -9.90 -2.26 -7.44
N MET A 105 -10.21 -1.27 -8.29
CA MET A 105 -11.42 -0.45 -8.10
C MET A 105 -12.71 -1.28 -8.13
N THR A 106 -12.79 -2.26 -9.02
CA THR A 106 -13.94 -3.18 -9.07
C THR A 106 -14.03 -3.98 -7.78
N LEU A 107 -12.91 -4.54 -7.31
CA LEU A 107 -12.85 -5.32 -6.07
C LEU A 107 -13.11 -4.49 -4.82
N LEU A 108 -12.74 -3.21 -4.83
CA LEU A 108 -13.03 -2.27 -3.75
C LEU A 108 -14.54 -2.19 -3.47
N GLY A 109 -15.37 -2.26 -4.51
CA GLY A 109 -16.84 -2.26 -4.38
C GLY A 109 -17.42 -3.49 -3.65
N SER A 110 -16.63 -4.55 -3.51
CA SER A 110 -16.98 -5.80 -2.81
C SER A 110 -16.36 -5.90 -1.41
N CYS A 111 -15.64 -4.87 -0.96
CA CYS A 111 -15.02 -4.84 0.36
C CYS A 111 -16.07 -4.60 1.46
N ALA A 112 -16.15 -5.54 2.41
CA ALA A 112 -17.08 -5.47 3.53
C ALA A 112 -16.54 -4.58 4.66
N PHE A 113 -16.51 -3.27 4.46
CA PHE A 113 -16.08 -2.30 5.47
C PHE A 113 -17.13 -2.12 6.59
N ASP A 114 -16.65 -1.96 7.83
CA ASP A 114 -17.48 -1.57 8.97
C ASP A 114 -17.59 -0.04 9.04
N TRP A 115 -18.55 0.51 8.31
CA TRP A 115 -18.80 1.96 8.22
C TRP A 115 -19.25 2.59 9.54
N SER A 116 -19.66 1.79 10.54
CA SER A 116 -20.14 2.30 11.82
C SER A 116 -19.05 3.03 12.62
N ILE A 117 -17.77 2.70 12.36
CA ILE A 117 -16.58 3.28 12.99
C ILE A 117 -16.40 4.75 12.63
N LEU A 118 -16.88 5.16 11.46
CA LEU A 118 -16.65 6.52 10.98
C LEU A 118 -17.39 7.54 11.87
N PRO A 119 -16.81 8.73 12.08
CA PRO A 119 -17.52 9.85 12.69
C PRO A 119 -18.77 10.21 11.90
N GLU A 120 -19.77 10.75 12.60
CA GLU A 120 -20.99 11.25 11.95
C GLU A 120 -20.64 12.33 10.92
N SER A 121 -21.09 12.10 9.69
CA SER A 121 -20.90 12.99 8.54
C SER A 121 -21.82 12.55 7.40
N PRO A 122 -22.17 13.44 6.46
CA PRO A 122 -22.91 13.05 5.26
C PRO A 122 -22.23 11.92 4.48
N ARG A 123 -20.89 11.91 4.45
CA ARG A 123 -20.09 10.87 3.77
C ARG A 123 -20.18 9.50 4.42
N LYS A 124 -20.33 9.41 5.74
CA LYS A 124 -20.60 8.14 6.44
C LYS A 124 -21.83 7.43 5.88
N THR A 125 -22.85 8.19 5.47
CA THR A 125 -24.08 7.64 4.89
C THR A 125 -23.98 7.45 3.37
N SER A 126 -23.40 8.40 2.64
CA SER A 126 -23.42 8.39 1.18
C SER A 126 -22.35 7.50 0.53
N LEU A 127 -21.13 7.44 1.08
CA LEU A 127 -20.05 6.64 0.51
C LEU A 127 -20.37 5.13 0.49
N PRO A 128 -20.90 4.50 1.55
CA PRO A 128 -21.26 3.08 1.51
C PRO A 128 -22.21 2.73 0.36
N LEU A 129 -23.15 3.64 0.03
CA LEU A 129 -24.12 3.45 -1.06
C LEU A 129 -23.45 3.54 -2.45
N GLN A 130 -22.35 4.28 -2.56
CA GLN A 130 -21.57 4.43 -3.80
C GLN A 130 -20.67 3.22 -4.07
N MET A 131 -20.23 2.50 -3.04
CA MET A 131 -19.23 1.44 -3.16
C MET A 131 -19.65 0.29 -4.07
N PRO A 132 -20.87 -0.29 -3.97
CA PRO A 132 -21.31 -1.35 -4.88
C PRO A 132 -21.35 -0.91 -6.36
N LEU A 133 -21.53 0.38 -6.64
CA LEU A 133 -21.58 0.91 -8.01
C LEU A 133 -20.25 0.74 -8.75
N LEU A 134 -19.12 0.68 -8.02
CA LEU A 134 -17.80 0.40 -8.58
C LEU A 134 -17.76 -0.93 -9.34
N THR A 135 -18.58 -1.90 -8.93
CA THR A 135 -18.67 -3.22 -9.56
C THR A 135 -19.45 -3.18 -10.88
N LEU A 136 -20.42 -2.26 -11.00
CA LEU A 136 -21.40 -2.21 -12.08
C LEU A 136 -20.96 -1.36 -13.28
N HIS A 137 -19.90 -0.54 -13.13
CA HIS A 137 -19.43 0.31 -14.21
C HIS A 137 -18.90 -0.49 -15.40
N ASP A 138 -19.27 -0.03 -16.61
CA ASP A 138 -18.64 -0.48 -17.85
C ASP A 138 -17.17 0.02 -17.96
N ALA A 139 -16.46 -0.46 -18.98
CA ALA A 139 -15.05 -0.15 -19.16
C ALA A 139 -14.75 1.36 -19.33
N ASN A 140 -15.62 2.11 -20.01
CA ASN A 140 -15.42 3.54 -20.23
C ASN A 140 -15.67 4.33 -18.94
N SER A 141 -16.75 4.01 -18.23
CA SER A 141 -17.06 4.61 -16.93
C SER A 141 -15.94 4.37 -15.92
N LYS A 142 -15.36 3.15 -15.87
CA LYS A 142 -14.21 2.83 -15.02
C LYS A 142 -12.96 3.62 -15.39
N ALA A 143 -12.69 3.79 -16.69
CA ALA A 143 -11.54 4.57 -17.16
C ALA A 143 -11.66 6.05 -16.76
N LEU A 144 -12.83 6.65 -16.92
CA LEU A 144 -13.08 8.03 -16.53
C LEU A 144 -12.96 8.20 -15.01
N LEU A 145 -13.60 7.33 -14.23
CA LEU A 145 -13.53 7.37 -12.76
C LEU A 145 -12.09 7.19 -12.26
N GLN A 146 -11.31 6.29 -12.86
CA GLN A 146 -9.90 6.11 -12.53
C GLN A 146 -9.12 7.42 -12.74
N GLN A 147 -9.32 8.10 -13.87
CA GLN A 147 -8.65 9.37 -14.14
C GLN A 147 -9.06 10.46 -13.13
N GLN A 148 -10.35 10.53 -12.79
CA GLN A 148 -10.87 11.47 -11.79
C GLN A 148 -10.25 11.20 -10.42
N LEU A 149 -10.19 9.94 -9.99
CA LEU A 149 -9.60 9.54 -8.71
C LEU A 149 -8.10 9.82 -8.65
N LYS A 150 -7.37 9.66 -9.75
CA LYS A 150 -5.96 10.03 -9.84
C LYS A 150 -5.74 11.52 -9.56
N VAL A 151 -6.50 12.37 -10.23
CA VAL A 151 -6.43 13.83 -10.05
C VAL A 151 -6.89 14.20 -8.63
N GLN A 152 -7.99 13.60 -8.19
CA GLN A 152 -8.55 13.83 -6.86
C GLN A 152 -7.54 13.48 -5.77
N TRP A 153 -6.83 12.36 -5.91
CA TRP A 153 -5.79 11.98 -4.96
C TRP A 153 -4.69 13.03 -4.83
N GLN A 154 -4.23 13.60 -5.96
CA GLN A 154 -3.21 14.65 -5.94
C GLN A 154 -3.71 15.89 -5.20
N THR A 155 -4.96 16.31 -5.44
CA THR A 155 -5.60 17.42 -4.73
C THR A 155 -5.71 17.13 -3.23
N THR A 156 -6.22 15.96 -2.87
CA THR A 156 -6.39 15.53 -1.48
C THR A 156 -5.04 15.42 -0.76
N TRP A 157 -4.00 14.93 -1.44
CA TRP A 157 -2.64 14.90 -0.91
C TRP A 157 -2.13 16.30 -0.57
N GLN A 158 -2.22 17.24 -1.50
CA GLN A 158 -1.76 18.62 -1.27
C GLN A 158 -2.51 19.31 -0.13
N GLN A 159 -3.81 19.07 -0.01
CA GLN A 159 -4.65 19.70 1.01
C GLN A 159 -4.46 19.11 2.40
N HIS A 160 -4.30 17.79 2.52
CA HIS A 160 -4.39 17.09 3.81
C HIS A 160 -3.11 16.39 4.26
N PHE A 161 -2.24 15.98 3.33
CA PHE A 161 -1.09 15.14 3.64
C PHE A 161 0.25 15.84 3.39
N ALA A 162 0.33 16.87 2.55
CA ALA A 162 1.60 17.57 2.29
C ALA A 162 2.19 18.23 3.55
N THR A 163 1.34 18.74 4.44
CA THR A 163 1.74 19.34 5.73
C THR A 163 1.80 18.32 6.87
N ALA A 164 1.23 17.12 6.67
CA ALA A 164 1.22 16.03 7.64
C ALA A 164 1.56 14.65 6.98
N PRO A 165 2.70 14.54 6.26
CA PRO A 165 3.02 13.34 5.49
C PRO A 165 3.27 12.13 6.40
N TRP A 166 3.56 12.39 7.67
CA TRP A 166 3.72 11.40 8.72
C TRP A 166 2.48 10.50 8.89
N MET A 167 1.27 10.94 8.56
CA MET A 167 0.06 10.10 8.70
C MET A 167 0.15 8.86 7.80
N MET A 168 0.41 9.06 6.51
CA MET A 168 0.55 7.96 5.55
C MET A 168 1.88 7.23 5.74
N ARG A 169 2.98 7.95 6.02
CA ARG A 169 4.29 7.35 6.24
C ARG A 169 4.31 6.44 7.47
N ASN A 170 3.70 6.85 8.59
CA ASN A 170 3.65 6.01 9.78
C ASN A 170 2.79 4.78 9.57
N TRP A 171 1.70 4.89 8.80
CA TRP A 171 0.93 3.71 8.39
C TRP A 171 1.79 2.72 7.58
N LEU A 172 2.54 3.19 6.57
CA LEU A 172 3.45 2.35 5.79
C LEU A 172 4.57 1.73 6.64
N ILE A 173 5.20 2.50 7.53
CA ILE A 173 6.23 2.00 8.45
C ILE A 173 5.63 0.94 9.37
N TYR A 174 4.44 1.20 9.93
CA TYR A 174 3.72 0.23 10.75
C TYR A 174 3.50 -1.05 9.97
N ARG A 175 3.01 -0.99 8.72
CA ARG A 175 2.83 -2.18 7.87
C ARG A 175 4.12 -2.94 7.62
N VAL A 176 5.18 -2.27 7.16
CA VAL A 176 6.45 -2.90 6.81
C VAL A 176 7.11 -3.52 8.02
N TYR A 177 7.11 -2.80 9.14
CA TYR A 177 7.60 -3.31 10.40
C TYR A 177 6.75 -4.51 10.81
N HIS A 178 5.41 -4.38 10.76
CA HIS A 178 4.49 -5.37 11.32
C HIS A 178 4.24 -6.63 10.46
N GLU A 179 4.59 -6.61 9.18
CA GLU A 179 4.44 -7.78 8.31
C GLU A 179 5.79 -8.36 7.91
N VAL A 180 6.89 -7.73 8.36
CA VAL A 180 8.26 -8.02 7.96
C VAL A 180 8.36 -8.12 6.44
N ILE A 181 7.96 -7.05 5.78
CA ILE A 181 7.93 -7.01 4.32
C ILE A 181 9.33 -7.29 3.75
N GLY A 182 9.39 -8.04 2.64
CA GLY A 182 10.61 -8.45 1.97
C GLY A 182 11.03 -9.90 2.22
N GLN A 183 10.19 -10.69 2.88
CA GLN A 183 10.38 -12.14 2.99
C GLN A 183 10.04 -12.85 1.68
N ALA A 184 10.59 -14.05 1.49
CA ALA A 184 10.32 -14.90 0.32
C ALA A 184 10.39 -14.14 -1.02
N ASP A 185 11.50 -13.43 -1.24
CA ASP A 185 11.75 -12.61 -2.43
C ASP A 185 10.74 -11.46 -2.66
N GLY A 186 10.11 -10.97 -1.59
CA GLY A 186 9.20 -9.83 -1.63
C GLY A 186 7.78 -10.20 -2.07
N ALA A 187 7.35 -11.45 -1.85
CA ALA A 187 5.99 -11.89 -2.17
C ALA A 187 4.89 -11.06 -1.49
N ASP A 188 5.22 -10.46 -0.36
CA ASP A 188 4.40 -9.61 0.50
C ASP A 188 4.32 -8.14 0.05
N TYR A 189 5.20 -7.70 -0.85
CA TYR A 189 5.21 -6.33 -1.38
C TYR A 189 4.00 -6.01 -2.26
N CYS A 190 3.60 -6.94 -3.13
CA CYS A 190 2.43 -6.72 -3.99
C CYS A 190 1.14 -6.52 -3.16
N PRO A 191 0.83 -7.36 -2.14
CA PRO A 191 -0.25 -7.09 -1.19
C PRO A 191 -0.15 -5.72 -0.52
N LEU A 192 1.03 -5.28 -0.07
CA LEU A 192 1.23 -3.96 0.54
C LEU A 192 0.83 -2.83 -0.43
N VAL A 193 1.27 -2.91 -1.69
CA VAL A 193 0.96 -1.88 -2.69
C VAL A 193 -0.52 -1.91 -3.09
N CYS A 194 -1.15 -3.09 -3.17
CA CYS A 194 -2.59 -3.20 -3.35
C CYS A 194 -3.35 -2.52 -2.20
N ASP A 195 -2.97 -2.79 -0.95
CA ASP A 195 -3.60 -2.18 0.22
C ASP A 195 -3.44 -0.64 0.20
N PHE A 196 -2.25 -0.14 -0.15
CA PHE A 196 -2.01 1.29 -0.34
C PHE A 196 -2.90 1.89 -1.43
N TYR A 197 -3.01 1.23 -2.58
CA TYR A 197 -3.87 1.69 -3.67
C TYR A 197 -5.35 1.74 -3.24
N LEU A 198 -5.83 0.72 -2.52
CA LEU A 198 -7.22 0.65 -2.05
C LEU A 198 -7.55 1.76 -1.06
N ILE A 199 -6.71 1.99 -0.04
CA ILE A 199 -6.96 3.06 0.94
C ILE A 199 -6.85 4.45 0.32
N ARG A 200 -5.88 4.67 -0.57
CA ARG A 200 -5.77 5.89 -1.39
C ARG A 200 -7.05 6.14 -2.18
N THR A 201 -7.57 5.11 -2.82
CA THR A 201 -8.79 5.18 -3.62
C THR A 201 -10.01 5.48 -2.75
N LEU A 202 -10.12 4.85 -1.59
CA LEU A 202 -11.19 5.09 -0.62
C LEU A 202 -11.20 6.54 -0.12
N ILE A 203 -10.03 7.08 0.23
CA ILE A 203 -9.87 8.49 0.62
C ILE A 203 -10.22 9.42 -0.55
N SER A 204 -9.79 9.08 -1.76
CA SER A 204 -10.10 9.88 -2.95
C SER A 204 -11.61 9.91 -3.22
N LEU A 205 -12.29 8.75 -3.12
CA LEU A 205 -13.74 8.64 -3.20
C LEU A 205 -14.44 9.47 -2.12
N TRP A 206 -13.91 9.50 -0.89
CA TRP A 206 -14.44 10.36 0.18
C TRP A 206 -14.50 11.83 -0.23
N THR A 207 -13.42 12.33 -0.82
CA THR A 207 -13.26 13.74 -1.18
C THR A 207 -13.78 14.11 -2.57
N LEU A 208 -14.18 13.13 -3.38
CA LEU A 208 -14.49 13.32 -4.80
C LEU A 208 -15.67 14.27 -5.05
N ASP A 209 -16.63 14.32 -4.13
CA ASP A 209 -17.78 15.24 -4.20
C ASP A 209 -17.50 16.62 -3.54
N GLY A 210 -16.25 16.89 -3.18
CA GLY A 210 -15.84 18.11 -2.47
C GLY A 210 -16.13 18.07 -0.97
N SER A 211 -16.55 16.94 -0.42
CA SER A 211 -16.77 16.80 1.03
C SER A 211 -15.49 17.05 1.84
N PRO A 212 -15.61 17.67 3.02
CA PRO A 212 -14.47 17.87 3.89
C PRO A 212 -13.91 16.53 4.37
N LEU A 213 -12.59 16.50 4.51
CA LEU A 213 -11.84 15.39 5.10
C LEU A 213 -11.13 15.91 6.35
N ARG A 214 -11.75 15.76 7.51
CA ARG A 214 -11.15 16.17 8.78
C ARG A 214 -10.11 15.12 9.19
N GLN A 215 -9.20 15.50 10.08
CA GLN A 215 -8.18 14.59 10.60
C GLN A 215 -8.80 13.35 11.30
N GLU A 216 -9.91 13.51 12.01
CA GLU A 216 -10.65 12.39 12.61
C GLU A 216 -11.24 11.44 11.56
N ASP A 217 -11.69 11.95 10.41
CA ASP A 217 -12.19 11.14 9.30
C ASP A 217 -11.04 10.33 8.69
N ILE A 218 -9.85 10.94 8.53
CA ILE A 218 -8.64 10.26 8.05
C ILE A 218 -8.30 9.07 8.96
N PHE A 219 -8.19 9.30 10.27
CA PHE A 219 -7.86 8.24 11.21
C PHE A 219 -8.92 7.13 11.24
N ALA A 220 -10.20 7.50 11.17
CA ALA A 220 -11.27 6.52 11.13
C ALA A 220 -11.28 5.70 9.83
N LEU A 221 -10.94 6.29 8.68
CA LEU A 221 -10.76 5.59 7.41
C LEU A 221 -9.60 4.58 7.49
N PHE A 222 -8.45 4.98 8.06
CA PHE A 222 -7.35 4.04 8.31
C PHE A 222 -7.81 2.91 9.24
N ALA A 223 -8.45 3.22 10.38
CA ALA A 223 -8.90 2.22 11.34
C ALA A 223 -9.92 1.23 10.74
N MET A 224 -10.89 1.74 9.96
CA MET A 224 -11.87 0.92 9.25
C MET A 224 -11.20 0.00 8.22
N PHE A 225 -10.23 0.53 7.45
CA PHE A 225 -9.48 -0.25 6.48
C PHE A 225 -8.64 -1.34 7.15
N GLU A 226 -7.94 -1.02 8.24
CA GLU A 226 -7.15 -1.97 9.02
C GLU A 226 -8.01 -3.11 9.59
N ARG A 227 -9.21 -2.80 10.12
CA ARG A 227 -10.16 -3.82 10.59
C ARG A 227 -10.66 -4.71 9.44
N TRP A 228 -10.97 -4.11 8.28
CA TRP A 228 -11.34 -4.89 7.10
C TRP A 228 -10.20 -5.81 6.65
N ARG A 229 -8.95 -5.34 6.66
CA ARG A 229 -7.78 -6.10 6.20
C ARG A 229 -7.56 -7.40 6.97
N GLU A 230 -7.94 -7.42 8.24
CA GLU A 230 -7.86 -8.61 9.12
C GLU A 230 -9.09 -9.51 9.02
N SER A 231 -10.09 -9.14 8.22
CA SER A 231 -11.33 -9.91 8.04
C SER A 231 -11.19 -11.04 7.02
N GLU A 232 -12.11 -12.01 7.08
CA GLU A 232 -12.25 -13.07 6.09
C GLU A 232 -12.54 -12.52 4.67
N ASN A 233 -13.29 -11.42 4.58
CA ASN A 233 -13.56 -10.77 3.29
C ASN A 233 -12.27 -10.28 2.61
N ALA A 234 -11.33 -9.70 3.37
CA ALA A 234 -10.05 -9.30 2.80
C ALA A 234 -9.22 -10.49 2.30
N VAL A 235 -9.31 -11.66 2.95
CA VAL A 235 -8.66 -12.89 2.46
C VAL A 235 -9.23 -13.30 1.10
N LEU A 236 -10.56 -13.28 0.94
CA LEU A 236 -11.22 -13.61 -0.32
C LEU A 236 -10.85 -12.62 -1.44
N ILE A 237 -10.87 -11.33 -1.15
CA ILE A 237 -10.47 -10.29 -2.12
C ILE A 237 -9.01 -10.49 -2.56
N ARG A 238 -8.09 -10.79 -1.62
CA ARG A 238 -6.68 -11.05 -1.95
C ARG A 238 -6.49 -12.29 -2.82
N GLN A 239 -7.27 -13.35 -2.58
CA GLN A 239 -7.27 -14.53 -3.43
C GLN A 239 -7.73 -14.21 -4.86
N GLN A 240 -8.75 -13.36 -5.02
CA GLN A 240 -9.21 -12.88 -6.33
C GLN A 240 -8.12 -12.05 -7.04
N ILE A 241 -7.48 -11.11 -6.34
CA ILE A 241 -6.34 -10.34 -6.87
C ILE A 241 -5.25 -11.29 -7.37
N GLN A 242 -4.90 -12.30 -6.56
CA GLN A 242 -3.87 -13.26 -6.92
C GLN A 242 -4.25 -14.13 -8.13
N ALA A 243 -5.50 -14.57 -8.23
CA ALA A 243 -5.99 -15.42 -9.31
C ALA A 243 -6.05 -14.67 -10.66
N GLU A 244 -6.39 -13.39 -10.63
CA GLU A 244 -6.54 -12.54 -11.82
C GLU A 244 -5.24 -11.84 -12.24
N ARG A 245 -4.19 -11.90 -11.39
CA ARG A 245 -2.89 -11.32 -11.71
C ARG A 245 -2.23 -12.09 -12.85
N SER A 246 -2.18 -11.47 -14.03
CA SER A 246 -1.52 -12.01 -15.23
C SER A 246 -0.02 -11.73 -15.33
N ALA A 247 0.52 -10.89 -14.43
CA ALA A 247 1.88 -10.37 -14.50
C ALA A 247 2.73 -10.75 -13.27
N ASP A 248 4.03 -10.54 -13.40
CA ASP A 248 4.98 -10.58 -12.28
C ASP A 248 4.48 -9.71 -11.11
N PRO A 249 4.58 -10.16 -9.84
CA PRO A 249 4.10 -9.43 -8.67
C PRO A 249 4.65 -8.00 -8.56
N LEU A 250 5.92 -7.81 -8.90
CA LEU A 250 6.59 -6.51 -8.80
C LEU A 250 6.10 -5.57 -9.90
N LEU A 251 5.94 -6.07 -11.12
CA LEU A 251 5.39 -5.28 -12.23
C LEU A 251 3.92 -4.88 -11.97
N TYR A 252 3.12 -5.81 -11.44
CA TYR A 252 1.75 -5.51 -11.02
C TYR A 252 1.73 -4.42 -9.95
N ALA A 253 2.58 -4.53 -8.92
CA ALA A 253 2.69 -3.50 -7.89
C ALA A 253 3.11 -2.13 -8.46
N PHE A 254 4.14 -2.06 -9.31
CA PHE A 254 4.56 -0.80 -9.91
C PHE A 254 3.47 -0.14 -10.77
N SER A 255 2.65 -0.93 -11.47
CA SER A 255 1.54 -0.39 -12.25
C SER A 255 0.51 0.39 -11.41
N LEU A 256 0.34 0.01 -10.15
CA LEU A 256 -0.63 0.64 -9.24
C LEU A 256 -0.14 1.98 -8.69
N LEU A 257 1.18 2.21 -8.65
CA LEU A 257 1.78 3.43 -8.10
C LEU A 257 1.63 4.62 -9.04
N SER A 258 1.66 4.40 -10.36
CA SER A 258 1.56 5.46 -11.38
C SER A 258 0.13 5.77 -11.81
N CYS A 259 -0.85 4.98 -11.35
CA CYS A 259 -2.26 5.06 -11.74
C CYS A 259 -3.05 6.15 -11.03
#